data_AF-A0A098LGH8-F1
#
_entry.id   AF-A0A098LGH8-F1
#
_cell.length_a   1.000
_cell.length_b   1.000
_cell.length_c   1.000
_cell.angle_alpha   90.00
_cell.angle_beta   90.00
_cell.angle_gamma   90.00
#
_symmetry.space_group_name_H-M   'P 1'
#
loop_
_entity.id
_entity.type
_entity.pdbx_description
1 polymer ?
#
loop_
_entity_poly.entity_id
_entity_poly.type
_entity_poly.pdbx_seq_one_letter_code
_entity_poly.pdbx_strand_id
1 'polypeptide(L)'
;MYIDKEKALELLSDISHNLKSDLIIKTDFLLSLLEEDDWSLVIKSHALIESIITELIVVKVNEIKLKSFIERLPLHGDQSNKIKIIKAYDLVPDSQIRFIKMLSEIRNNIVHKVENIDFDFMNHLNNLDKNQKKQWKDSLNSCMMTKDVENKMNEFSLNNPRIAVWFSLFVFVSEAMIKISEMKGLKEIDNESEKFASGILKDIFE
;
A
#
# COMPACT_ATOMS: atom_id res chain seq x y z
N MET A 1 -9.25 26.56 -10.79
CA MET A 1 -10.27 25.64 -10.24
C MET A 1 -11.08 26.43 -9.23
N TYR A 2 -12.38 26.61 -9.48
CA TYR A 2 -13.27 27.37 -8.61
C TYR A 2 -14.40 26.45 -8.18
N ILE A 3 -14.61 26.36 -6.87
CA ILE A 3 -15.65 25.57 -6.23
C ILE A 3 -16.37 26.46 -5.22
N ASP A 4 -17.66 26.21 -5.02
CA ASP A 4 -18.40 26.85 -3.95
C ASP A 4 -17.77 26.52 -2.58
N LYS A 5 -17.71 27.51 -1.69
CA LYS A 5 -17.03 27.37 -0.40
C LYS A 5 -17.75 26.35 0.50
N GLU A 6 -19.07 26.36 0.54
CA GLU A 6 -19.84 25.42 1.36
C GLU A 6 -19.65 24.00 0.82
N LYS A 7 -19.70 23.84 -0.50
CA LYS A 7 -19.46 22.54 -1.15
C LYS A 7 -18.05 22.02 -0.90
N ALA A 8 -17.04 22.88 -0.94
CA ALA A 8 -15.66 22.51 -0.62
C ALA A 8 -15.51 22.01 0.83
N LEU A 9 -16.17 22.69 1.78
CA LEU A 9 -16.14 22.28 3.19
C LEU A 9 -16.85 20.94 3.42
N GLU A 10 -17.98 20.71 2.75
CA GLU A 10 -18.70 19.43 2.77
C GLU A 10 -17.81 18.28 2.26
N LEU A 11 -17.20 18.44 1.07
CA LEU A 11 -16.29 17.44 0.50
C LEU A 11 -15.10 17.13 1.42
N LEU A 12 -14.47 18.15 1.99
CA LEU A 12 -13.34 17.94 2.91
C LEU A 12 -13.76 17.17 4.16
N SER A 13 -14.94 17.48 4.71
CA SER A 13 -15.50 16.76 5.84
C SER A 13 -15.74 15.29 5.50
N ASP A 14 -16.35 15.01 4.35
CA ASP A 14 -16.65 13.66 3.90
C ASP A 14 -15.38 12.84 3.63
N ILE A 15 -14.41 13.43 2.93
CA ILE A 15 -13.10 12.80 2.67
C ILE A 15 -12.41 12.47 3.99
N SER A 16 -12.37 13.40 4.94
CA SER A 16 -11.75 13.18 6.24
C SER A 16 -12.45 12.10 7.06
N HIS A 17 -13.79 12.07 7.03
CA HIS A 17 -14.58 11.07 7.73
C HIS A 17 -14.34 9.67 7.16
N ASN A 18 -14.42 9.54 5.83
CA ASN A 18 -14.23 8.28 5.11
C ASN A 18 -12.81 7.74 5.30
N LEU A 19 -11.78 8.59 5.18
CA LEU A 19 -10.39 8.20 5.42
C LEU A 19 -10.19 7.68 6.84
N LYS A 20 -10.75 8.37 7.84
CA LYS A 20 -10.63 7.94 9.24
C LYS A 20 -11.29 6.58 9.46
N SER A 21 -12.50 6.39 8.95
CA SER A 21 -13.23 5.13 9.04
C SER A 21 -12.43 3.99 8.40
N ASP A 22 -11.94 4.21 7.18
CA ASP A 22 -11.15 3.23 6.43
C ASP A 22 -9.84 2.87 7.15
N LEU A 23 -9.12 3.86 7.68
CA LEU A 23 -7.89 3.64 8.43
C LEU A 23 -8.13 2.83 9.71
N ILE A 24 -9.23 3.06 10.42
CA ILE A 24 -9.59 2.28 11.61
C ILE A 24 -9.80 0.82 11.22
N ILE A 25 -10.63 0.55 10.21
CA ILE A 25 -10.91 -0.83 9.76
C ILE A 25 -9.63 -1.54 9.33
N LYS A 26 -8.75 -0.86 8.57
CA LYS A 26 -7.47 -1.46 8.16
C LYS A 26 -6.53 -1.66 9.34
N THR A 27 -6.51 -0.74 10.30
CA THR A 27 -5.69 -0.87 11.52
C THR A 27 -6.15 -2.06 12.35
N ASP A 28 -7.45 -2.24 12.56
CA ASP A 28 -8.01 -3.38 13.29
C ASP A 28 -7.64 -4.71 12.61
N PHE A 29 -7.74 -4.77 11.28
CA PHE A 29 -7.29 -5.93 10.52
C PHE A 29 -5.79 -6.19 10.72
N LEU A 30 -4.95 -5.15 10.61
CA LEU A 30 -3.51 -5.28 10.82
C LEU A 30 -3.17 -5.74 12.24
N LEU A 31 -3.85 -5.23 13.25
CA LEU A 31 -3.68 -5.68 14.63
C LEU A 31 -4.08 -7.15 14.77
N SER A 32 -5.17 -7.59 14.13
CA SER A 32 -5.56 -9.00 14.16
C SER A 32 -4.52 -9.92 13.52
N LEU A 33 -3.76 -9.45 12.51
CA LEU A 33 -2.66 -10.23 11.91
C LEU A 33 -1.50 -10.47 12.89
N LEU A 34 -1.32 -9.61 13.90
CA LEU A 34 -0.32 -9.84 14.95
C LEU A 34 -0.68 -10.96 15.91
N GLU A 35 -1.91 -11.47 15.88
CA GLU A 35 -2.33 -12.60 16.71
C GLU A 35 -2.22 -13.95 15.97
N GLU A 36 -1.88 -13.92 14.67
CA GLU A 36 -1.81 -15.12 13.83
C GLU A 36 -0.41 -15.75 13.77
N ASP A 37 -0.26 -16.91 13.15
CA ASP A 37 1.08 -17.47 12.87
C ASP A 37 1.80 -16.71 11.74
N ASP A 38 3.12 -16.89 11.61
CA ASP A 38 3.93 -16.17 10.62
C ASP A 38 3.56 -16.55 9.18
N TRP A 39 3.12 -17.78 8.92
CA TRP A 39 2.67 -18.22 7.60
C TRP A 39 1.39 -17.47 7.19
N SER A 40 0.41 -17.41 8.09
CA SER A 40 -0.84 -16.68 7.91
C SER A 40 -0.60 -15.18 7.75
N LEU A 41 0.29 -14.61 8.56
CA LEU A 41 0.72 -13.22 8.45
C LEU A 41 1.25 -12.92 7.05
N VAL A 42 2.20 -13.70 6.54
CA VAL A 42 2.79 -13.46 5.19
C VAL A 42 1.72 -13.53 4.11
N ILE A 43 0.86 -14.55 4.12
CA ILE A 43 -0.14 -14.77 3.06
C ILE A 43 -1.19 -13.66 3.05
N LYS A 44 -1.76 -13.35 4.22
CA LYS A 44 -2.80 -12.31 4.33
C LYS A 44 -2.23 -10.93 4.07
N SER A 45 -0.99 -10.66 4.50
CA SER A 45 -0.28 -9.41 4.18
C SER A 45 -0.10 -9.25 2.67
N HIS A 46 0.33 -10.29 1.97
CA HIS A 46 0.47 -10.25 0.51
C HIS A 46 -0.87 -10.02 -0.19
N ALA A 47 -1.94 -10.71 0.23
CA ALA A 47 -3.28 -10.53 -0.34
C ALA A 47 -3.81 -9.10 -0.11
N LEU A 48 -3.56 -8.53 1.07
CA LEU A 48 -3.90 -7.14 1.39
C LEU A 48 -3.13 -6.16 0.49
N ILE A 49 -1.81 -6.33 0.37
CA ILE A 49 -0.96 -5.50 -0.50
C ILE A 49 -1.45 -5.55 -1.94
N GLU A 50 -1.76 -6.75 -2.45
CA GLU A 50 -2.25 -6.92 -3.82
C GLU A 50 -3.58 -6.20 -4.05
N SER A 51 -4.48 -6.24 -3.06
CA SER A 51 -5.77 -5.55 -3.12
C SER A 51 -5.60 -4.03 -3.11
N ILE A 52 -4.74 -3.50 -2.23
CA ILE A 52 -4.47 -2.06 -2.12
C ILE A 52 -3.77 -1.52 -3.37
N ILE A 53 -2.78 -2.25 -3.91
CA ILE A 53 -2.10 -1.85 -5.15
C ILE A 53 -3.07 -1.85 -6.33
N THR A 54 -3.98 -2.82 -6.38
CA THR A 54 -5.03 -2.84 -7.41
C THR A 54 -5.89 -1.58 -7.30
N GLU A 55 -6.34 -1.22 -6.10
CA GLU A 55 -7.14 0.00 -5.88
C GLU A 55 -6.35 1.28 -6.24
N LEU A 56 -5.08 1.39 -5.83
CA LEU A 56 -4.20 2.50 -6.20
C LEU A 56 -4.15 2.70 -7.73
N ILE A 57 -3.94 1.61 -8.47
CA ILE A 57 -3.87 1.65 -9.94
C ILE A 57 -5.24 2.01 -10.53
N VAL A 58 -6.33 1.41 -10.05
CA VAL A 58 -7.69 1.66 -10.57
C VAL A 58 -8.08 3.11 -10.39
N VAL A 59 -7.83 3.68 -9.20
CA VAL A 59 -8.11 5.08 -8.90
C VAL A 59 -7.24 6.00 -9.75
N LYS A 60 -5.94 5.68 -9.93
CA LYS A 60 -5.03 6.48 -10.74
C LYS A 60 -5.39 6.49 -12.23
N VAL A 61 -5.69 5.32 -12.78
CA VAL A 61 -6.03 5.16 -14.21
C VAL A 61 -7.40 5.74 -14.50
N ASN A 62 -8.30 5.72 -13.51
CA ASN A 62 -9.63 6.31 -13.58
C ASN A 62 -10.51 5.79 -14.74
N GLU A 63 -10.27 4.54 -15.16
CA GLU A 63 -11.02 3.91 -16.24
C GLU A 63 -11.63 2.59 -15.77
N ILE A 64 -12.94 2.61 -15.48
CA ILE A 64 -13.66 1.46 -14.92
C ILE A 64 -13.56 0.21 -15.82
N LYS A 65 -13.44 0.41 -17.14
CA LYS A 65 -13.29 -0.67 -18.13
C LYS A 65 -11.98 -1.44 -17.96
N LEU A 66 -10.94 -0.81 -17.40
CA LEU A 66 -9.65 -1.43 -17.16
C LEU A 66 -9.56 -2.15 -15.81
N LYS A 67 -10.54 -1.98 -14.92
CA LYS A 67 -10.52 -2.57 -13.57
C LYS A 67 -10.32 -4.09 -13.59
N SER A 68 -11.14 -4.80 -14.37
CA SER A 68 -11.05 -6.27 -14.47
C SER A 68 -9.74 -6.76 -15.08
N PHE A 69 -9.12 -5.96 -15.95
CA PHE A 69 -7.79 -6.24 -16.48
C PHE A 69 -6.72 -6.07 -15.40
N ILE A 70 -6.75 -4.94 -14.67
CA ILE A 70 -5.79 -4.62 -13.59
C ILE A 70 -5.87 -5.67 -12.48
N GLU A 71 -7.07 -6.08 -12.07
CA GLU A 71 -7.28 -7.12 -11.03
C GLU A 71 -6.55 -8.42 -11.35
N ARG A 72 -6.56 -8.84 -12.63
CA ARG A 72 -5.95 -10.09 -13.11
C ARG A 72 -4.44 -10.02 -13.31
N LEU A 73 -3.84 -8.83 -13.26
CA LEU A 73 -2.38 -8.71 -13.37
C LEU A 73 -1.72 -9.28 -12.12
N PRO A 74 -0.63 -10.06 -12.25
CA PRO A 74 0.12 -10.50 -11.09
C PRO A 74 0.74 -9.28 -10.37
N LEU A 75 0.88 -9.37 -9.05
CA LEU A 75 1.56 -8.34 -8.29
C LEU A 75 3.03 -8.19 -8.73
N HIS A 76 3.75 -9.31 -8.84
CA HIS A 76 5.18 -9.40 -9.20
C HIS A 76 5.42 -10.47 -10.30
N GLY A 77 6.45 -10.31 -11.15
CA GLY A 77 6.78 -11.22 -12.26
C GLY A 77 7.46 -10.55 -13.48
N ASP A 78 7.75 -11.28 -14.55
CA ASP A 78 8.72 -10.82 -15.57
C ASP A 78 8.19 -9.80 -16.59
N GLN A 79 7.01 -10.01 -17.17
CA GLN A 79 6.59 -9.26 -18.36
C GLN A 79 5.57 -8.15 -18.05
N SER A 80 4.47 -8.47 -17.37
CA SER A 80 3.39 -7.51 -17.05
C SER A 80 2.92 -7.71 -15.62
N ASN A 81 3.20 -6.76 -14.74
CA ASN A 81 2.82 -6.85 -13.33
C ASN A 81 2.41 -5.47 -12.78
N LYS A 82 1.72 -5.48 -11.65
CA LYS A 82 1.24 -4.26 -10.97
C LYS A 82 2.41 -3.38 -10.51
N ILE A 83 3.56 -3.96 -10.13
CA ILE A 83 4.77 -3.22 -9.72
C ILE A 83 5.30 -2.28 -10.83
N LYS A 84 5.24 -2.69 -12.11
CA LYS A 84 5.64 -1.83 -13.23
C LYS A 84 4.71 -0.63 -13.38
N ILE A 85 3.41 -0.82 -13.16
CA ILE A 85 2.40 0.23 -13.25
C ILE A 85 2.56 1.24 -12.11
N ILE A 86 2.70 0.78 -10.85
CA ILE A 86 2.89 1.70 -9.73
C ILE A 86 4.18 2.51 -9.86
N LYS A 87 5.25 1.93 -10.43
CA LYS A 87 6.49 2.67 -10.74
C LYS A 87 6.27 3.73 -11.82
N ALA A 88 5.60 3.37 -12.90
CA ALA A 88 5.37 4.29 -14.02
C ALA A 88 4.55 5.52 -13.61
N TYR A 89 3.65 5.36 -12.65
CA TYR A 89 2.82 6.43 -12.11
C TYR A 89 3.35 7.05 -10.81
N ASP A 90 4.50 6.61 -10.30
CA ASP A 90 5.09 7.03 -9.02
C ASP A 90 4.08 6.98 -7.86
N LEU A 91 3.32 5.87 -7.77
CA LEU A 91 2.26 5.71 -6.77
C LEU A 91 2.78 5.29 -5.40
N VAL A 92 3.97 4.70 -5.36
CA VAL A 92 4.57 4.07 -4.18
C VAL A 92 6.08 4.29 -4.25
N PRO A 93 6.74 4.75 -3.17
CA PRO A 93 8.18 4.98 -3.15
C PRO A 93 8.96 3.69 -3.35
N ASP A 94 10.16 3.80 -3.93
CA ASP A 94 11.02 2.64 -4.22
C ASP A 94 11.37 1.80 -2.97
N SER A 95 11.39 2.40 -1.77
CA SER A 95 11.58 1.68 -0.50
C SER A 95 10.46 0.67 -0.24
N GLN A 96 9.20 1.09 -0.39
CA GLN A 96 8.05 0.21 -0.23
C GLN A 96 7.97 -0.83 -1.35
N ILE A 97 8.42 -0.50 -2.56
CA ILE A 97 8.52 -1.49 -3.63
C ILE A 97 9.50 -2.61 -3.27
N ARG A 98 10.63 -2.30 -2.63
CA ARG A 98 11.56 -3.34 -2.14
C ARG A 98 10.90 -4.23 -1.10
N PHE A 99 10.19 -3.64 -0.14
CA PHE A 99 9.40 -4.39 0.84
C PHE A 99 8.40 -5.35 0.18
N ILE A 100 7.59 -4.86 -0.76
CA ILE A 100 6.57 -5.66 -1.44
C ILE A 100 7.21 -6.83 -2.20
N LYS A 101 8.33 -6.61 -2.88
CA LYS A 101 9.08 -7.65 -3.58
C LYS A 101 9.60 -8.72 -2.62
N MET A 102 10.27 -8.29 -1.54
CA MET A 102 10.77 -9.19 -0.50
C MET A 102 9.63 -10.06 0.05
N LEU A 103 8.48 -9.47 0.40
CA LEU A 103 7.34 -10.24 0.91
C LEU A 103 6.75 -11.19 -0.14
N SER A 104 6.70 -10.78 -1.42
CA SER A 104 6.25 -11.63 -2.52
C SER A 104 7.16 -12.85 -2.72
N GLU A 105 8.48 -12.67 -2.57
CA GLU A 105 9.46 -13.76 -2.63
C GLU A 105 9.29 -14.73 -1.46
N ILE A 106 9.15 -14.23 -0.24
CA ILE A 106 8.87 -15.07 0.95
C ILE A 106 7.58 -15.85 0.73
N ARG A 107 6.49 -15.17 0.35
CA ARG A 107 5.18 -15.79 0.09
C ARG A 107 5.31 -16.90 -0.94
N ASN A 108 5.95 -16.65 -2.09
CA ASN A 108 6.11 -17.67 -3.13
C ASN A 108 6.90 -18.87 -2.61
N ASN A 109 7.93 -18.67 -1.80
CA ASN A 109 8.71 -19.76 -1.24
C ASN A 109 7.90 -20.64 -0.25
N ILE A 110 7.00 -20.04 0.52
CA ILE A 110 6.23 -20.77 1.55
C ILE A 110 4.94 -21.41 1.03
N VAL A 111 4.27 -20.83 0.03
CA VAL A 111 2.97 -21.36 -0.43
C VAL A 111 3.07 -22.56 -1.37
N HIS A 112 4.22 -22.78 -2.01
CA HIS A 112 4.41 -23.85 -2.98
C HIS A 112 4.78 -25.20 -2.36
N LYS A 113 4.97 -25.26 -1.04
CA LYS A 113 5.41 -26.46 -0.31
C LYS A 113 4.57 -26.60 0.95
N VAL A 114 3.83 -27.71 1.07
CA VAL A 114 2.96 -27.96 2.23
C VAL A 114 3.77 -28.04 3.53
N GLU A 115 5.04 -28.44 3.43
CA GLU A 115 5.98 -28.53 4.53
C GLU A 115 6.31 -27.17 5.17
N ASN A 116 6.00 -26.07 4.48
CA ASN A 116 6.27 -24.71 4.94
C ASN A 116 5.08 -24.09 5.70
N ILE A 117 4.04 -24.86 6.05
CA ILE A 117 2.90 -24.34 6.83
C ILE A 117 3.32 -23.85 8.23
N ASP A 118 4.38 -24.43 8.79
CA ASP A 118 4.99 -24.01 10.07
C ASP A 118 6.12 -22.98 9.85
N PHE A 119 6.00 -22.14 8.82
CA PHE A 119 6.99 -21.08 8.55
C PHE A 119 7.16 -20.19 9.78
N ASP A 120 8.42 -19.84 10.07
CA ASP A 120 8.82 -18.97 11.17
C ASP A 120 9.89 -17.98 10.67
N PHE A 121 9.68 -16.69 10.96
CA PHE A 121 10.58 -15.65 10.48
C PHE A 121 12.00 -15.76 11.06
N MET A 122 12.14 -16.19 12.32
CA MET A 122 13.45 -16.32 12.96
C MET A 122 14.27 -17.43 12.31
N ASN A 123 13.66 -18.58 12.05
CA ASN A 123 14.25 -19.69 11.32
C ASN A 123 14.60 -19.29 9.89
N HIS A 124 13.72 -18.57 9.20
CA HIS A 124 14.01 -18.02 7.88
C HIS A 124 15.25 -17.12 7.91
N LEU A 125 15.29 -16.14 8.82
CA LEU A 125 16.41 -15.22 8.98
C LEU A 125 17.73 -15.92 9.32
N ASN A 126 17.70 -16.94 10.17
CA ASN A 126 18.90 -17.68 10.56
C ASN A 126 19.56 -18.38 9.37
N ASN A 127 18.75 -18.79 8.38
CA ASN A 127 19.21 -19.44 7.17
C ASN A 127 19.66 -18.47 6.06
N LEU A 128 19.47 -17.16 6.24
CA LEU A 128 19.94 -16.15 5.29
C LEU A 128 21.44 -15.90 5.41
N ASP A 129 22.11 -15.78 4.26
CA ASP A 129 23.50 -15.34 4.19
C ASP A 129 23.67 -13.84 4.52
N LYS A 130 24.91 -13.37 4.59
CA LYS A 130 25.22 -11.97 4.92
C LYS A 130 24.61 -10.96 3.93
N ASN A 131 24.57 -11.30 2.64
CA ASN A 131 24.01 -10.42 1.60
C ASN A 131 22.49 -10.41 1.66
N GLN A 132 21.86 -11.56 1.88
CA GLN A 132 20.42 -11.69 2.06
C GLN A 132 19.94 -10.96 3.32
N LYS A 133 20.67 -11.07 4.45
CA LYS A 133 20.38 -10.29 5.67
C LYS A 133 20.53 -8.79 5.44
N LYS A 134 21.43 -8.36 4.56
CA LYS A 134 21.52 -6.95 4.16
C LYS A 134 20.28 -6.54 3.36
N GLN A 135 19.88 -7.33 2.36
CA GLN A 135 18.69 -7.06 1.55
C GLN A 135 17.40 -7.04 2.39
N TRP A 136 17.28 -7.93 3.38
CA TRP A 136 16.19 -7.94 4.37
C TRP A 136 16.06 -6.58 5.06
N LYS A 137 17.15 -6.09 5.64
CA LYS A 137 17.21 -4.78 6.31
C LYS A 137 16.85 -3.64 5.36
N ASP A 138 17.47 -3.62 4.18
CA ASP A 138 17.26 -2.58 3.16
C ASP A 138 15.81 -2.56 2.62
N SER A 139 15.09 -3.69 2.73
CA SER A 139 13.69 -3.82 2.30
C SER A 139 12.71 -3.40 3.37
N LEU A 140 13.05 -3.50 4.65
CA LEU A 140 12.19 -3.08 5.77
C LEU A 140 12.40 -1.63 6.19
N ASN A 141 13.46 -0.98 5.70
CA ASN A 141 13.70 0.43 5.95
C ASN A 141 12.84 1.30 4.99
N SER A 142 11.57 1.49 5.35
CA SER A 142 10.58 2.18 4.52
C SER A 142 10.59 3.71 4.68
N CYS A 143 11.20 4.25 5.74
CA CYS A 143 11.04 5.65 6.14
C CYS A 143 12.35 6.46 6.05
N MET A 144 12.26 7.77 5.82
CA MET A 144 13.40 8.68 5.85
C MET A 144 13.89 8.86 7.29
N MET A 145 14.77 7.97 7.72
CA MET A 145 15.34 7.95 9.06
C MET A 145 16.75 8.57 9.09
N THR A 146 17.15 9.13 10.24
CA THR A 146 18.56 9.45 10.46
C THR A 146 19.38 8.17 10.53
N LYS A 147 20.69 8.24 10.23
CA LYS A 147 21.59 7.07 10.26
C LYS A 147 21.55 6.30 11.59
N ASP A 148 21.42 7.01 12.71
CA ASP A 148 21.37 6.38 14.04
C ASP A 148 20.07 5.58 14.24
N VAL A 149 18.96 6.08 13.73
CA VAL A 149 17.67 5.40 13.80
C VAL A 149 17.64 4.22 12.82
N GLU A 150 18.20 4.39 11.61
CA GLU A 150 18.38 3.31 10.64
C GLU A 150 19.18 2.14 11.23
N ASN A 151 20.30 2.40 11.92
CA ASN A 151 21.08 1.34 12.57
C ASN A 151 20.28 0.58 13.65
N LYS A 152 19.51 1.30 14.47
CA LYS A 152 18.65 0.67 15.48
C LYS A 152 17.53 -0.15 14.85
N MET A 153 16.91 0.34 13.78
CA MET A 153 15.88 -0.39 13.04
C MET A 153 16.44 -1.63 12.35
N ASN A 154 17.67 -1.54 11.84
CA ASN A 154 18.38 -2.66 11.25
C ASN A 154 18.59 -3.79 12.28
N GLU A 155 19.08 -3.47 13.47
CA GLU A 155 19.21 -4.46 14.56
C GLU A 155 17.84 -4.98 15.03
N PHE A 156 16.86 -4.09 15.19
CA PHE A 156 15.50 -4.45 15.55
C PHE A 156 14.88 -5.46 14.58
N SER A 157 15.05 -5.24 13.27
CA SER A 157 14.49 -6.10 12.22
C SER A 157 15.08 -7.51 12.17
N LEU A 158 16.29 -7.70 12.73
CA LEU A 158 16.92 -9.00 12.85
C LEU A 158 16.48 -9.73 14.12
N ASN A 159 16.22 -8.99 15.20
CA ASN A 159 15.81 -9.54 16.49
C ASN A 159 14.30 -9.75 16.61
N ASN A 160 13.50 -8.98 15.86
CA ASN A 160 12.04 -8.99 15.89
C ASN A 160 11.46 -8.97 14.46
N PRO A 161 11.79 -9.96 13.62
CA PRO A 161 11.46 -9.91 12.18
C PRO A 161 9.96 -9.83 11.91
N ARG A 162 9.15 -10.56 12.67
CA ARG A 162 7.69 -10.50 12.60
C ARG A 162 7.16 -9.09 12.78
N ILE A 163 7.60 -8.42 13.86
CA ILE A 163 7.16 -7.04 14.16
C ILE A 163 7.68 -6.07 13.10
N ALA A 164 8.90 -6.27 12.58
CA ALA A 164 9.45 -5.42 11.54
C ALA A 164 8.70 -5.54 10.20
N VAL A 165 8.32 -6.75 9.80
CA VAL A 165 7.47 -6.99 8.62
C VAL A 165 6.09 -6.37 8.83
N TRP A 166 5.47 -6.60 9.99
CA TRP A 166 4.18 -6.01 10.32
C TRP A 166 4.21 -4.48 10.31
N PHE A 167 5.26 -3.87 10.87
CA PHE A 167 5.41 -2.41 10.90
C PHE A 167 5.57 -1.85 9.48
N SER A 168 6.36 -2.51 8.64
CA SER A 168 6.52 -2.13 7.23
C SER A 168 5.21 -2.22 6.46
N LEU A 169 4.41 -3.27 6.73
CA LEU A 169 3.06 -3.41 6.21
C LEU A 169 2.14 -2.28 6.69
N PHE A 170 2.16 -1.96 7.99
CA PHE A 170 1.35 -0.90 8.58
C PHE A 170 1.63 0.46 7.94
N VAL A 171 2.91 0.80 7.76
CA VAL A 171 3.33 2.04 7.09
C VAL A 171 2.84 2.06 5.65
N PHE A 172 3.08 0.98 4.89
CA PHE A 172 2.63 0.87 3.50
C PHE A 172 1.11 1.03 3.38
N VAL A 173 0.34 0.33 4.20
CA VAL A 173 -1.13 0.37 4.17
C VAL A 173 -1.62 1.78 4.50
N SER A 174 -1.08 2.39 5.54
CA SER A 174 -1.48 3.74 5.97
C SER A 174 -1.22 4.78 4.88
N GLU A 175 -0.01 4.79 4.29
CA GLU A 175 0.33 5.72 3.22
C GLU A 175 -0.49 5.47 1.95
N ALA A 176 -0.68 4.21 1.57
CA ALA A 176 -1.49 3.85 0.41
C ALA A 176 -2.96 4.26 0.57
N MET A 177 -3.54 4.10 1.75
CA MET A 177 -4.92 4.51 2.03
C MET A 177 -5.07 6.03 1.98
N ILE A 178 -4.11 6.77 2.54
CA ILE A 178 -4.05 8.24 2.41
C ILE A 178 -3.96 8.64 0.93
N LYS A 179 -3.10 7.98 0.15
CA LYS A 179 -2.93 8.25 -1.29
C LYS A 179 -4.20 7.97 -2.10
N ILE A 180 -4.88 6.87 -1.81
CA ILE A 180 -6.16 6.52 -2.45
C ILE A 180 -7.20 7.60 -2.15
N SER A 181 -7.31 8.02 -0.88
CA SER A 181 -8.25 9.05 -0.45
C SER A 181 -7.93 10.41 -1.09
N GLU A 182 -6.65 10.80 -1.14
CA GLU A 182 -6.17 12.00 -1.83
C GLU A 182 -6.60 12.00 -3.30
N MET A 183 -6.34 10.92 -4.05
CA MET A 183 -6.68 10.84 -5.46
C MET A 183 -8.20 10.87 -5.72
N LYS A 184 -8.99 10.18 -4.88
CA LYS A 184 -10.46 10.22 -4.96
C LYS A 184 -10.99 11.61 -4.68
N GLY A 185 -10.50 12.26 -3.62
CA GLY A 185 -10.90 13.60 -3.22
C GLY A 185 -10.57 14.66 -4.27
N LEU A 186 -9.35 14.63 -4.83
CA LEU A 186 -8.97 15.53 -5.93
C LEU A 186 -9.91 15.39 -7.13
N LYS A 187 -10.25 14.16 -7.50
CA LYS A 187 -11.19 13.90 -8.60
C LYS A 187 -12.59 14.43 -8.32
N GLU A 188 -13.09 14.28 -7.09
CA GLU A 188 -14.40 14.84 -6.70
C GLU A 188 -14.39 16.37 -6.76
N ILE A 189 -13.31 17.00 -6.31
CA ILE A 189 -13.14 18.45 -6.39
C ILE A 189 -13.10 18.93 -7.85
N ASP A 190 -12.39 18.22 -8.73
CA ASP A 190 -12.33 18.52 -10.16
C ASP A 190 -13.74 18.45 -10.79
N ASN A 191 -14.49 17.38 -10.52
CA ASN A 191 -15.86 17.21 -11.03
C ASN A 191 -16.80 18.33 -10.55
N GLU A 192 -16.75 18.71 -9.27
CA GLU A 192 -17.58 19.79 -8.74
C GLU A 192 -17.18 21.16 -9.30
N SER A 193 -15.89 21.36 -9.55
CA SER A 193 -15.39 22.58 -10.18
C SER A 193 -15.88 22.71 -11.63
N GLU A 194 -15.91 21.61 -12.40
CA GLU A 194 -16.47 21.59 -13.75
C GLU A 194 -17.97 21.88 -13.77
N LYS A 195 -18.72 21.32 -12.82
CA LYS A 195 -20.16 21.59 -12.66
C LYS A 195 -20.41 23.06 -12.32
N PHE A 196 -19.64 23.63 -11.38
CA PHE A 196 -19.76 25.02 -10.97
C PHE A 196 -19.49 25.97 -12.15
N ALA A 197 -18.40 25.75 -12.88
CA ALA A 197 -18.07 26.55 -14.07
C ALA A 197 -19.16 26.44 -15.15
N SER A 198 -19.67 25.25 -15.40
CA SER A 198 -20.75 25.03 -16.37
C SER A 198 -22.05 25.72 -15.96
N GLY A 199 -22.37 25.75 -14.65
CA GLY A 199 -23.52 26.47 -14.10
C GLY A 199 -23.42 27.99 -14.32
N ILE A 200 -22.28 28.59 -13.97
CA ILE A 200 -22.03 30.02 -14.20
C ILE A 200 -22.18 30.39 -15.67
N LEU A 201 -21.60 29.60 -16.57
CA LEU A 201 -21.70 29.88 -18.00
C LEU A 201 -23.15 29.83 -18.46
N LYS A 202 -23.94 28.86 -17.98
CA LYS A 202 -25.35 28.77 -18.31
C LYS A 202 -26.13 30.01 -17.85
N ASP A 203 -25.89 30.48 -16.63
CA ASP A 203 -26.55 31.66 -16.06
C ASP A 203 -26.17 32.98 -16.77
N ILE A 204 -25.02 33.02 -17.47
CA ILE A 204 -24.57 34.20 -18.23
C ILE A 204 -25.16 34.22 -19.65
N PHE A 205 -25.43 33.06 -20.25
CA PHE A 205 -25.82 32.94 -21.65
C PHE A 205 -27.31 32.60 -21.87
N GLU A 206 -28.10 32.42 -20.81
CA GLU A 206 -29.58 32.35 -20.82
C GLU A 206 -30.21 33.69 -20.38
#